data_AF-Q5H5S1-F1
#
_entry.id   AF-Q5H5S1-F1
#
_cell.length_a   1.000
_cell.length_b   1.000
_cell.length_c   1.000
_cell.angle_alpha   90.00
_cell.angle_beta   90.00
_cell.angle_gamma   90.00
#
_symmetry.space_group_name_H-M   'P 1'
#
loop_
_entity.id
_entity.type
_entity.pdbx_description
1 polymer ?
#
loop_
_entity_poly.entity_id
_entity_poly.type
_entity_poly.pdbx_seq_one_letter_code
_entity_poly.pdbx_strand_id
1 'polypeptide(L)'
;MQYRPDHAQRISAHRRTQASRRPRIDAERIRQIEVLLREDVSPEQIAGRTGLASHAGIYRHIDADQKRDGRLFMHLRKRRRKRRRRGVRVRAARLLIATTVREL
;
A
#
# COMPACT_ATOMS: atom_id res chain seq x y z
N MET A 1 39.01 -20.86 2.16
CA MET A 1 38.04 -19.94 1.50
C MET A 1 37.83 -18.73 2.39
N GLN A 2 38.21 -17.52 1.94
CA GLN A 2 37.95 -16.28 2.69
C GLN A 2 36.58 -15.71 2.32
N TYR A 3 35.77 -15.38 3.33
CA TYR A 3 34.48 -14.72 3.14
C TYR A 3 34.69 -13.29 2.64
N ARG A 4 33.97 -12.92 1.58
CA ARG A 4 34.03 -11.57 0.96
C ARG A 4 32.68 -10.85 1.14
N PRO A 5 32.49 -10.09 2.21
CA PRO A 5 31.20 -9.46 2.54
C PRO A 5 30.70 -8.52 1.44
N ASP A 6 31.58 -7.72 0.84
CA ASP A 6 31.22 -6.77 -0.22
C ASP A 6 30.66 -7.46 -1.47
N HIS A 7 31.24 -8.62 -1.80
CA HIS A 7 30.79 -9.42 -2.92
C HIS A 7 29.38 -9.98 -2.67
N ALA A 8 29.14 -10.51 -1.47
CA ALA A 8 27.83 -11.01 -1.06
C ALA A 8 26.79 -9.88 -1.05
N GLN A 9 27.15 -8.70 -0.54
CA GLN A 9 26.27 -7.53 -0.51
C GLN A 9 25.92 -7.02 -1.90
N ARG A 10 26.90 -6.93 -2.81
CA ARG A 10 26.66 -6.51 -4.20
C ARG A 10 25.71 -7.47 -4.92
N ILE A 11 25.90 -8.78 -4.75
CA ILE A 11 25.01 -9.79 -5.33
C ILE A 11 23.60 -9.68 -4.74
N SER A 12 23.48 -9.52 -3.41
CA SER A 12 22.17 -9.40 -2.75
C SER A 12 21.41 -8.16 -3.21
N ALA A 13 22.10 -7.01 -3.30
CA ALA A 13 21.54 -5.75 -3.78
C ALA A 13 21.11 -5.88 -5.24
N HIS A 14 21.95 -6.48 -6.09
CA HIS A 14 21.62 -6.73 -7.49
C HIS A 14 20.35 -7.58 -7.62
N ARG A 15 20.27 -8.72 -6.91
CA ARG A 15 19.07 -9.58 -6.92
C ARG A 15 17.82 -8.84 -6.46
N ARG A 16 17.93 -8.03 -5.40
CA ARG A 16 16.81 -7.23 -4.88
C ARG A 16 16.30 -6.22 -5.91
N THR A 17 17.22 -5.51 -6.58
CA THR A 17 16.88 -4.54 -7.63
C THR A 17 16.26 -5.22 -8.85
N GLN A 18 16.77 -6.38 -9.27
CA GLN A 18 16.16 -7.12 -10.38
C GLN A 18 14.77 -7.64 -10.03
N ALA A 19 14.58 -8.15 -8.81
CA ALA A 19 13.29 -8.62 -8.34
C ALA A 19 12.26 -7.48 -8.22
N SER A 20 12.67 -6.30 -7.78
CA SER A 20 11.76 -5.14 -7.64
C SER A 20 11.35 -4.54 -8.98
N ARG A 21 12.15 -4.71 -10.03
CA ARG A 21 11.84 -4.29 -11.41
C ARG A 21 10.78 -5.15 -12.09
N ARG A 22 10.63 -6.41 -11.67
CA ARG A 22 9.64 -7.32 -12.26
C ARG A 22 8.23 -6.89 -11.84
N PRO A 23 7.27 -6.80 -12.79
CA PRO A 23 5.88 -6.58 -12.45
C PRO A 23 5.41 -7.67 -11.49
N ARG A 24 4.74 -7.27 -10.40
CA ARG A 24 4.18 -8.22 -9.43
C ARG A 24 2.99 -9.00 -9.97
N ILE A 25 2.35 -8.47 -11.02
CA ILE A 25 1.20 -9.04 -11.71
C ILE A 25 1.56 -8.99 -13.19
N ASP A 26 1.36 -10.12 -13.88
CA ASP A 26 1.57 -10.21 -15.31
C ASP A 26 0.65 -9.25 -16.09
N ALA A 27 1.11 -8.76 -17.25
CA ALA A 27 0.39 -7.78 -18.05
C ALA A 27 -0.98 -8.29 -18.54
N GLU A 28 -1.11 -9.58 -18.86
CA GLU A 28 -2.39 -10.16 -19.25
C GLU A 28 -3.38 -10.17 -18.10
N ARG A 29 -2.91 -10.56 -16.91
CA ARG A 29 -3.71 -10.54 -15.68
C ARG A 29 -4.15 -9.12 -15.33
N ILE A 30 -3.28 -8.13 -15.52
CA ILE A 30 -3.64 -6.71 -15.36
C ILE A 30 -4.81 -6.35 -16.27
N ARG A 31 -4.76 -6.69 -17.56
CA ARG A 31 -5.86 -6.41 -18.50
C ARG A 31 -7.18 -7.03 -18.04
N GLN A 32 -7.16 -8.30 -17.63
CA GLN A 32 -8.34 -9.00 -17.13
C GLN A 32 -8.88 -8.35 -15.84
N ILE A 33 -8.01 -7.99 -14.91
CA ILE A 33 -8.38 -7.26 -13.69
C ILE A 33 -9.05 -5.92 -14.04
N GLU A 34 -8.51 -5.17 -15.01
CA GLU A 34 -9.09 -3.89 -15.39
C GLU A 34 -10.46 -4.01 -16.06
N VAL A 35 -10.71 -5.07 -16.84
CA VAL A 35 -12.04 -5.37 -17.39
C VAL A 35 -13.03 -5.59 -16.24
N LEU A 36 -12.70 -6.49 -15.31
CA LEU A 36 -13.55 -6.79 -14.16
C LEU A 36 -13.80 -5.57 -13.26
N LEU A 37 -12.78 -4.72 -13.09
CA LEU A 37 -12.95 -3.47 -12.36
C LEU A 37 -13.94 -2.54 -13.06
N ARG A 38 -13.90 -2.43 -14.40
CA ARG A 38 -14.85 -1.59 -15.16
C ARG A 38 -16.27 -2.15 -15.16
N GLU A 39 -16.43 -3.44 -14.89
CA GLU A 39 -17.72 -4.11 -14.63
C GLU A 39 -18.16 -4.00 -13.15
N ASP A 40 -17.53 -3.09 -12.38
CA ASP A 40 -17.81 -2.82 -10.96
C ASP A 40 -17.63 -4.03 -10.03
N VAL A 41 -16.84 -5.03 -10.45
CA VAL A 41 -16.46 -6.17 -9.59
C VAL A 41 -15.43 -5.69 -8.56
N SER A 42 -15.70 -5.95 -7.28
CA SER A 42 -14.83 -5.46 -6.20
C SER A 42 -13.46 -6.15 -6.24
N PRO A 43 -12.37 -5.47 -5.82
CA PRO A 43 -11.05 -6.11 -5.77
C PRO A 43 -11.00 -7.36 -4.87
N GLU A 44 -11.85 -7.45 -3.85
CA GLU A 44 -11.99 -8.64 -3.00
C GLU A 44 -12.63 -9.80 -3.78
N GLN A 45 -13.67 -9.51 -4.58
CA GLN A 45 -14.35 -10.48 -5.43
C GLN A 45 -13.44 -10.99 -6.54
N ILE A 46 -12.69 -10.09 -7.21
CA ILE A 46 -11.71 -10.48 -8.25
C ILE A 46 -10.69 -11.45 -7.66
N ALA A 47 -10.09 -11.11 -6.51
CA ALA A 47 -9.10 -11.96 -5.86
C ALA A 47 -9.69 -13.33 -5.46
N GLY A 48 -10.88 -13.34 -4.87
CA GLY A 48 -11.53 -14.57 -4.39
C GLY A 48 -12.05 -15.48 -5.50
N ARG A 49 -12.49 -14.93 -6.63
CA ARG A 49 -13.08 -15.71 -7.74
C ARG A 49 -12.07 -16.17 -8.78
N THR A 50 -11.04 -15.37 -9.05
CA THR A 50 -10.17 -15.58 -10.22
C THR A 50 -8.74 -15.98 -9.86
N GLY A 51 -8.27 -15.64 -8.66
CA GLY A 51 -6.86 -15.85 -8.29
C GLY A 51 -5.85 -15.05 -9.13
N LEU A 52 -6.29 -14.09 -9.95
CA LEU A 52 -5.41 -13.34 -10.86
C LEU A 52 -4.33 -12.55 -10.11
N ALA A 53 -4.71 -11.95 -8.98
CA ALA A 53 -3.83 -11.27 -8.07
C ALA A 53 -4.43 -11.26 -6.67
N SER A 54 -3.57 -11.03 -5.66
CA SER A 54 -4.07 -10.74 -4.32
C SER A 54 -4.83 -9.42 -4.33
N HIS A 55 -5.86 -9.34 -3.48
CA HIS A 55 -6.66 -8.14 -3.29
C HIS A 55 -5.82 -6.88 -2.99
N ALA A 56 -4.77 -7.03 -2.17
CA ALA A 56 -3.81 -5.97 -1.88
C ALA A 56 -2.98 -5.55 -3.12
N GLY A 57 -2.68 -6.50 -4.01
CA GLY A 57 -2.03 -6.24 -5.30
C GLY A 57 -2.92 -5.40 -6.22
N ILE A 58 -4.21 -5.75 -6.31
CA ILE A 58 -5.20 -5.01 -7.11
C ILE A 58 -5.36 -3.58 -6.59
N TYR A 59 -5.49 -3.39 -5.28
CA TYR A 59 -5.54 -2.02 -4.72
C TYR A 59 -4.27 -1.21 -5.00
N ARG A 60 -3.09 -1.85 -5.01
CA ARG A 60 -1.84 -1.15 -5.37
C ARG A 60 -1.83 -0.75 -6.84
N HIS A 61 -2.39 -1.56 -7.74
CA HIS A 61 -2.56 -1.21 -9.14
C HIS A 61 -3.49 -0.01 -9.31
N ILE A 62 -4.64 -0.01 -8.63
CA ILE A 62 -5.59 1.11 -8.64
C ILE A 62 -4.93 2.40 -8.09
N ASP A 63 -4.17 2.31 -7.01
CA ASP A 63 -3.41 3.45 -6.46
C ASP A 63 -2.35 3.97 -7.46
N ALA A 64 -1.74 3.09 -8.26
CA ALA A 64 -0.77 3.48 -9.28
C ALA A 64 -1.45 4.10 -10.52
N ASP A 65 -2.60 3.56 -10.93
CA ASP A 65 -3.46 4.12 -11.97
C ASP A 65 -3.91 5.54 -11.62
N GLN A 66 -4.42 5.74 -10.41
CA GLN A 66 -4.85 7.06 -9.93
C GLN A 66 -3.71 8.10 -9.91
N LYS A 67 -2.47 7.67 -9.64
CA LYS A 67 -1.29 8.56 -9.69
C LYS A 67 -0.88 8.94 -11.11
N ARG A 68 -1.35 8.20 -12.12
CA ARG A 68 -1.19 8.48 -13.55
C ARG A 68 -2.46 9.08 -14.14
N ASP A 69 -3.25 9.75 -13.32
CA ASP A 69 -4.54 10.37 -13.68
C ASP A 69 -5.60 9.40 -14.23
N GLY A 70 -5.45 8.10 -13.93
CA GLY A 70 -6.40 7.07 -14.27
C GLY A 70 -7.66 7.10 -13.40
N ARG A 71 -8.71 6.41 -13.88
CA ARG A 71 -10.07 6.46 -13.30
C ARG A 71 -10.55 5.13 -12.75
N LEU A 72 -9.70 4.10 -12.64
CA LEU A 72 -10.12 2.79 -12.12
C LEU A 72 -10.71 2.87 -10.71
N PHE A 73 -10.28 3.84 -9.90
CA PHE A 73 -10.81 4.05 -8.56
C PHE A 73 -12.30 4.43 -8.53
N MET A 74 -12.86 4.94 -9.63
CA MET A 74 -14.27 5.35 -9.71
C MET A 74 -15.22 4.16 -9.68
N HIS A 75 -14.76 2.98 -10.13
CA HIS A 75 -15.52 1.73 -10.11
C HIS A 75 -15.54 1.03 -8.74
N LEU A 76 -14.85 1.59 -7.75
CA LEU A 76 -14.90 1.05 -6.40
C LEU A 76 -16.20 1.46 -5.70
N ARG A 77 -17.05 0.46 -5.43
CA ARG A 77 -18.31 0.65 -4.67
C ARG A 77 -18.11 1.37 -3.33
N LYS A 78 -17.00 1.09 -2.64
CA LYS A 78 -16.64 1.77 -1.40
C LYS A 78 -15.54 2.78 -1.67
N ARG A 79 -15.85 4.06 -1.42
CA ARG A 79 -14.81 5.10 -1.37
C ARG A 79 -13.77 4.74 -0.31
N ARG A 80 -12.50 4.81 -0.70
CA ARG A 80 -11.38 4.55 0.21
C ARG A 80 -11.44 5.49 1.40
N ARG A 81 -11.46 4.95 2.62
CA ARG A 81 -11.37 5.76 3.83
C ARG A 81 -9.99 6.41 3.90
N LYS A 82 -9.93 7.72 4.13
CA LYS A 82 -8.67 8.45 4.37
C LYS A 82 -7.95 7.79 5.55
N ARG A 83 -6.78 7.19 5.30
CA ARG A 83 -5.98 6.60 6.36
C ARG A 83 -5.41 7.73 7.23
N ARG A 84 -5.62 7.65 8.55
CA ARG A 84 -4.95 8.56 9.50
C ARG A 84 -3.43 8.31 9.40
N ARG A 85 -2.64 9.38 9.29
CA ARG A 85 -1.17 9.28 9.36
C ARG A 85 -0.81 8.69 10.73
N ARG A 86 -0.26 7.48 10.77
CA ARG A 86 0.32 6.95 12.01
C ARG A 86 1.68 7.65 12.21
N GLY A 87 1.90 8.24 13.38
CA GLY A 87 3.19 8.84 13.75
C GLY A 87 3.19 10.35 14.05
N VAL A 88 2.06 11.06 13.98
CA VAL A 88 2.01 12.42 14.55
C VAL A 88 1.86 12.28 16.06
N ARG A 89 2.98 12.28 16.79
CA ARG A 89 2.96 12.53 18.24
C ARG A 89 2.50 13.98 18.40
N VAL A 90 1.22 14.19 18.68
CA VAL A 90 0.81 15.46 19.29
C VAL A 90 1.52 15.49 20.64
N ARG A 91 2.53 16.36 20.77
CA ARG A 91 3.14 16.62 22.09
C ARG A 91 1.99 17.16 22.94
N ALA A 92 1.51 16.36 23.87
CA ALA A 92 0.48 16.77 24.80
C ALA A 92 1.00 18.03 25.52
N ALA A 93 0.39 19.18 25.25
CA ALA A 93 0.54 20.35 26.07
C ALA A 93 0.05 19.95 27.46
N ARG A 94 0.96 20.03 28.44
CA ARG A 94 0.73 19.70 29.84
C ARG A 94 -0.40 20.60 30.35
N LEU A 95 -1.56 20.01 30.67
CA LEU A 95 -2.60 20.66 31.46
C LEU A 95 -1.97 21.06 32.81
N LEU A 96 -1.65 22.34 32.98
CA LEU A 96 -1.44 22.93 34.30
C LEU A 96 -2.82 23.02 34.94
N ILE A 97 -3.17 22.03 35.75
CA ILE A 97 -4.29 22.14 36.67
C ILE A 97 -3.75 22.96 37.84
N ALA A 98 -4.26 24.18 38.01
CA ALA A 98 -3.98 25.03 39.15
C ALA A 98 -4.41 24.29 40.43
N THR A 99 -3.45 23.96 41.29
CA THR A 99 -3.71 23.45 42.64
C THR A 99 -4.21 24.59 43.51
N THR A 100 -5.51 24.61 43.79
CA THR A 100 -6.11 25.37 44.89
C THR A 100 -5.91 24.63 46.21
N VAL A 101 -5.03 25.15 47.05
CA VAL A 101 -4.93 24.93 48.51
C VAL A 101 -4.30 26.24 49.02
N ARG A 102 -4.78 27.04 49.98
CA ARG A 102 -5.53 26.86 51.23
C ARG A 102 -5.91 28.28 51.68
N GLU A 103 -6.97 28.46 52.47
CA GLU A 103 -6.97 29.25 53.72
C GLU A 103 -8.40 29.31 54.30
N LEU A 104 -8.67 28.42 55.26
CA LEU A 104 -9.28 28.69 56.56
C LEU A 104 -8.64 27.73 57.57
#